data_AF-E7GJH7-F1
#
_entry.id   AF-E7GJH7-F1
#
_cell.length_a   1.000
_cell.length_b   1.000
_cell.length_c   1.000
_cell.angle_alpha   90.00
_cell.angle_beta   90.00
_cell.angle_gamma   90.00
#
_symmetry.space_group_name_H-M   'P 1'
#
loop_
_entity.id
_entity.type
_entity.pdbx_description
1 polymer ?
#
loop_
_entity_poly.entity_id
_entity_poly.type
_entity_poly.pdbx_seq_one_letter_code
_entity_poly.pdbx_strand_id
1 'polypeptide(L)'
;MRSGQKGGVENVHTMLRMVLPKGTSFEFLTQWDVNRIVDHINSTPRESLNGKTPYELALESFGEDTLKALQLRRIAPDEVNLTPKLIRYNR
;
A
#
# COMPACT_ATOMS: atom_id res chain seq x y z
N MET A 1 5.22 0.59 -22.54
CA MET A 1 5.58 1.21 -21.25
C MET A 1 6.49 2.40 -21.51
N ARG A 2 6.23 3.56 -20.90
CA ARG A 2 7.16 4.70 -20.93
C ARG A 2 8.34 4.39 -19.99
N SER A 3 9.56 4.78 -20.36
CA SER A 3 10.80 4.40 -19.66
C SER A 3 10.83 4.73 -18.16
N GLY A 4 10.13 5.77 -17.71
CA GLY A 4 10.05 6.17 -16.29
C GLY A 4 8.98 5.44 -15.45
N GLN A 5 8.08 4.67 -16.04
CA GLN A 5 6.99 4.01 -15.29
C GLN A 5 7.50 2.86 -14.42
N LYS A 6 8.57 2.18 -14.86
CA LYS A 6 9.11 1.00 -14.19
C LYS A 6 9.65 1.32 -12.79
N GLY A 7 10.35 2.45 -12.63
CA GLY A 7 10.90 2.85 -11.34
C GLY A 7 9.83 3.04 -10.25
N GLY A 8 8.67 3.59 -10.61
CA GLY A 8 7.54 3.73 -9.68
C GLY A 8 7.01 2.37 -9.21
N VAL A 9 6.89 1.40 -10.12
CA VAL A 9 6.47 0.03 -9.79
C VAL A 9 7.51 -0.68 -8.91
N GLU A 10 8.80 -0.51 -9.22
CA GLU A 10 9.89 -1.10 -8.43
C GLU A 10 9.94 -0.54 -6.99
N ASN A 11 9.64 0.75 -6.81
CA ASN A 11 9.51 1.35 -5.47
C ASN A 11 8.36 0.72 -4.68
N VAL A 12 7.18 0.57 -5.29
CA VAL A 12 6.02 -0.08 -4.63
C VAL A 12 6.31 -1.55 -4.32
N HIS A 13 6.96 -2.26 -5.25
CA HIS A 13 7.43 -3.63 -5.04
C HIS A 13 8.45 -3.76 -3.89
N THR A 14 9.22 -2.70 -3.62
CA THR A 14 10.15 -2.65 -2.48
C THR A 14 9.38 -2.50 -1.17
N MET A 15 8.39 -1.60 -1.12
CA MET A 15 7.52 -1.45 0.06
C MET A 15 6.73 -2.73 0.37
N LEU A 16 6.22 -3.41 -0.67
CA LEU A 16 5.56 -4.70 -0.51
C LEU A 16 6.49 -5.74 0.13
N ARG A 17 7.77 -5.76 -0.26
CA ARG A 17 8.78 -6.67 0.33
C ARG A 17 9.16 -6.36 1.77
N MET A 18 8.92 -5.13 2.24
CA MET A 18 9.11 -4.81 3.66
C MET A 18 8.08 -5.52 4.53
N VAL A 19 6.85 -5.69 4.03
CA VAL A 19 5.76 -6.40 4.71
C VAL A 19 5.77 -7.91 4.42
N LEU A 20 6.03 -8.28 3.18
CA LEU A 20 6.12 -9.66 2.68
C LEU A 20 7.56 -9.96 2.23
N PRO A 21 8.50 -10.21 3.15
CA PRO A 21 9.87 -10.55 2.80
C PRO A 21 9.94 -11.73 1.83
N LYS A 22 11.02 -11.78 1.04
CA LYS A 22 11.24 -12.90 0.13
C LYS A 22 11.18 -14.23 0.88
N GLY A 23 10.45 -15.21 0.33
CA GLY A 23 10.21 -16.50 0.98
C GLY A 23 8.95 -16.55 1.84
N THR A 24 8.25 -15.43 2.02
CA THR A 24 6.91 -15.41 2.61
C THR A 24 5.94 -16.20 1.74
N SER A 25 5.27 -17.21 2.32
CA SER A 25 4.17 -17.91 1.64
C SER A 25 2.96 -17.00 1.51
N PHE A 26 2.31 -17.03 0.35
CA PHE A 26 1.06 -16.30 0.10
C PHE A 26 -0.17 -17.20 0.25
N GLU A 27 0.02 -18.48 0.56
CA GLU A 27 -1.06 -19.48 0.67
C GLU A 27 -2.20 -19.07 1.61
N PHE A 28 -1.85 -18.37 2.70
CA PHE A 28 -2.81 -17.97 3.73
C PHE A 28 -3.19 -16.49 3.68
N LEU A 29 -2.73 -15.75 2.67
CA LEU A 29 -3.14 -14.35 2.52
C LEU A 29 -4.57 -14.30 1.98
N THR A 30 -5.44 -13.64 2.74
CA THR A 30 -6.78 -13.32 2.27
C THR A 30 -6.78 -12.00 1.51
N GLN A 31 -7.86 -11.72 0.77
CA GLN A 31 -8.05 -10.41 0.16
C GLN A 31 -8.04 -9.28 1.22
N TRP A 32 -8.49 -9.55 2.45
CA TRP A 32 -8.45 -8.59 3.55
C TRP A 32 -7.02 -8.26 3.97
N ASP A 33 -6.14 -9.26 4.01
CA ASP A 33 -4.72 -9.06 4.30
C ASP A 33 -4.07 -8.21 3.21
N VAL A 34 -4.32 -8.54 1.95
CA VAL A 34 -3.76 -7.79 0.80
C VAL A 34 -4.27 -6.36 0.77
N ASN A 35 -5.57 -6.14 0.98
CA ASN A 35 -6.15 -4.79 1.06
C ASN A 35 -5.50 -3.99 2.19
N ARG A 36 -5.33 -4.60 3.38
CA ARG A 36 -4.65 -3.95 4.50
C ARG A 36 -3.23 -3.54 4.15
N ILE A 37 -2.44 -4.44 3.53
CA ILE A 37 -1.07 -4.13 3.09
C ILE A 37 -1.07 -2.92 2.14
N VAL A 38 -1.96 -2.93 1.15
CA VAL A 38 -2.04 -1.88 0.15
C VAL A 38 -2.51 -0.55 0.75
N ASP A 39 -3.47 -0.57 1.69
CA ASP A 39 -3.93 0.63 2.41
C ASP A 39 -2.77 1.28 3.20
N HIS A 40 -1.93 0.49 3.88
CA HIS A 40 -0.73 1.00 4.57
C HIS A 40 0.30 1.59 3.58
N ILE A 41 0.57 0.92 2.46
CA ILE A 41 1.47 1.42 1.42
C ILE A 41 0.94 2.72 0.81
N ASN A 42 -0.36 2.80 0.53
CA ASN A 42 -0.99 3.96 -0.09
C ASN A 42 -1.21 5.11 0.88
N SER A 43 -1.14 4.87 2.18
CA SER A 43 -1.17 5.89 3.24
C SER A 43 0.22 6.35 3.67
N THR A 44 1.29 5.90 2.98
CA THR A 44 2.66 6.35 3.25
C THR A 44 3.00 7.58 2.39
N PRO A 45 3.45 8.70 3.01
CA PRO A 45 3.90 9.89 2.30
C PRO A 45 5.04 9.59 1.32
N ARG A 46 5.07 10.29 0.18
CA ARG A 46 6.14 10.16 -0.81
C ARG A 46 6.74 11.51 -1.14
N GLU A 47 8.07 11.59 -1.13
CA GLU A 47 8.79 12.79 -1.56
C GLU A 47 8.44 13.16 -3.01
N SER A 48 8.31 12.17 -3.89
CA SER A 48 7.89 12.38 -5.29
C SER A 48 6.48 12.94 -5.45
N LEU A 49 5.68 12.94 -4.38
CA LEU A 49 4.33 13.51 -4.32
C LEU A 49 4.27 14.73 -3.39
N ASN A 50 5.40 15.40 -3.15
CA ASN A 50 5.52 16.56 -2.25
C ASN A 50 5.03 16.26 -0.83
N GLY A 51 5.30 15.05 -0.33
CA GLY A 51 4.89 14.62 1.01
C GLY A 51 3.43 14.18 1.12
N LYS A 52 2.65 14.23 0.03
CA LYS A 52 1.31 13.61 0.00
C LYS A 52 1.39 12.09 -0.09
N THR A 53 0.33 11.44 0.34
CA THR A 53 0.13 10.00 0.18
C THR A 53 -0.54 9.69 -1.18
N PRO A 54 -0.30 8.50 -1.76
CA PRO A 54 -1.07 8.03 -2.90
C PRO A 54 -2.59 8.04 -2.67
N TYR A 55 -3.04 7.72 -1.44
CA TYR A 55 -4.45 7.77 -1.07
C TYR A 55 -5.02 9.19 -1.20
N GLU A 56 -4.31 10.21 -0.73
CA GLU A 56 -4.75 11.61 -0.84
C GLU A 56 -4.87 12.06 -2.29
N LEU A 57 -3.92 11.70 -3.15
CA LEU A 57 -4.02 12.01 -4.59
C LEU A 57 -5.19 11.28 -5.26
N ALA A 58 -5.44 10.02 -4.89
CA ALA A 58 -6.58 9.28 -5.38
C ALA A 58 -7.90 9.90 -4.92
N LEU A 59 -7.98 10.35 -3.67
CA LEU A 59 -9.15 11.03 -3.11
C LEU A 59 -9.44 12.34 -3.85
N GLU A 60 -8.41 13.15 -4.09
CA GLU A 60 -8.50 14.40 -4.86
C GLU A 60 -8.97 14.15 -6.31
N SER A 61 -8.54 13.04 -6.92
CA SER A 61 -8.81 12.75 -8.33
C SER A 61 -10.16 12.08 -8.58
N PHE A 62 -10.60 11.20 -7.67
CA PHE A 62 -11.73 10.29 -7.91
C PHE A 62 -12.90 10.46 -6.92
N GLY A 63 -12.70 11.21 -5.84
CA GLY A 63 -13.71 11.44 -4.82
C GLY A 63 -13.90 10.27 -3.85
N GLU A 64 -14.54 10.56 -2.72
CA GLU A 64 -14.66 9.62 -1.59
C GLU A 64 -15.51 8.39 -1.93
N ASP A 65 -16.62 8.56 -2.65
CA ASP A 65 -17.55 7.47 -2.98
C ASP A 65 -16.88 6.39 -3.85
N THR A 66 -16.06 6.80 -4.81
CA THR A 66 -15.29 5.88 -5.66
C THR A 66 -14.30 5.07 -4.81
N LEU A 67 -13.56 5.73 -3.92
CA LEU A 67 -12.58 5.07 -3.05
C LEU A 67 -13.26 4.08 -2.09
N LYS A 68 -14.42 4.46 -1.52
CA LYS A 68 -15.23 3.57 -0.69
C LYS A 68 -15.72 2.34 -1.46
N ALA A 69 -16.20 2.53 -2.70
CA ALA A 69 -16.65 1.42 -3.55
C ALA A 69 -15.51 0.45 -3.89
N LEU A 70 -14.29 0.97 -4.07
CA LEU A 70 -13.06 0.19 -4.26
C LEU A 70 -12.47 -0.37 -2.95
N GLN A 71 -13.13 -0.11 -1.81
CA GLN A 71 -12.71 -0.54 -0.47
C GLN A 71 -11.32 -0.03 -0.05
N LEU A 72 -10.87 1.08 -0.63
CA LEU A 72 -9.61 1.73 -0.27
C LEU A 72 -9.80 2.52 1.02
N ARG A 73 -8.85 2.42 1.95
CA ARG A 73 -8.94 3.10 3.24
C ARG A 73 -7.68 3.91 3.54
N ARG A 74 -7.89 5.10 4.11
CA ARG A 74 -6.81 5.89 4.69
C ARG A 74 -6.41 5.28 6.03
N ILE A 75 -5.11 5.11 6.24
CA ILE A 75 -4.53 4.82 7.54
C ILE A 75 -3.98 6.11 8.13
N ALA A 76 -4.19 6.34 9.42
CA ALA A 76 -3.63 7.50 10.09
C ALA A 76 -2.07 7.42 10.08
N PRO A 77 -1.35 8.55 9.96
CA PRO A 77 0.11 8.52 9.81
C PRO A 77 0.86 7.75 10.90
N ASP A 78 0.38 7.83 12.14
CA ASP A 78 0.91 7.14 13.32
C ASP A 78 0.58 5.64 13.37
N GLU A 79 -0.41 5.20 12.60
CA GLU A 79 -0.81 3.81 12.49
C GLU A 79 -0.18 3.09 11.29
N VAL A 80 0.51 3.82 10.39
CA VAL A 80 1.17 3.22 9.23
C VAL A 80 2.26 2.26 9.67
N ASN A 81 2.17 0.99 9.23
CA ASN A 81 3.15 -0.04 9.53
C ASN A 81 3.53 -0.78 8.24
N LEU A 82 4.80 -0.71 7.85
CA LEU A 82 5.35 -1.41 6.68
C LEU A 82 6.28 -2.56 7.07
N THR A 83 6.16 -3.10 8.28
CA THR A 83 6.98 -4.22 8.75
C THR A 83 6.24 -5.56 8.59
N PRO A 84 6.94 -6.70 8.68
CA PRO A 84 6.29 -8.01 8.60
C PRO A 84 5.26 -8.27 9.70
N LYS A 85 5.27 -7.47 10.80
CA LYS A 85 4.28 -7.58 11.88
C LYS A 85 2.88 -7.13 11.46
N LEU A 86 2.74 -6.43 10.33
CA LEU A 86 1.44 -5.96 9.84
C LEU A 86 0.47 -7.12 9.60
N ILE A 87 1.00 -8.25 9.14
CA ILE A 87 0.26 -9.49 8.90
C ILE A 87 0.63 -10.50 9.98
N ARG A 88 -0.40 -11.13 10.56
CA ARG A 88 -0.20 -12.15 11.58
C ARG A 88 0.13 -13.46 10.86
N TYR A 89 1.39 -13.91 10.95
CA TYR A 89 1.73 -15.28 10.56
C TYR A 89 1.08 -16.22 11.57
N ASN A 90 -0.06 -16.81 11.24
CA ASN A 90 -0.47 -18.04 11.88
C ASN A 90 0.53 -19.10 11.40
N ARG A 91 1.52 -19.40 12.26
CA ARG A 91 2.36 -20.60 12.10
C ARG A 91 1.56 -21.84 12.41
#